data_AF-A0A507FAX1-F1
#
_entry.id   AF-A0A507FAX1-F1
#
_cell.length_a   1.000
_cell.length_b   1.000
_cell.length_c   1.000
_cell.angle_alpha   90.00
_cell.angle_beta   90.00
_cell.angle_gamma   90.00
#
_symmetry.space_group_name_H-M   'P 1'
#
loop_
_entity.id
_entity.type
_entity.pdbx_description
1 polymer ?
#
loop_
_entity_poly.entity_id
_entity_poly.type
_entity_poly.pdbx_seq_one_letter_code
_entity_poly.pdbx_strand_id
1 'polypeptide(L)'
;MHVAIAALTAALLAAPSLAQVSPPVRILGSNGLPMDKCAYNPASGLARLEPPLTNQMMLGMSLDWSYETPIKSRTKTRGYAAAVYNAWLDLVPNTFDGVGFDNSSFNWFGSEAGRVGAMLELTLNPPKDMKIADLKDLTPKMYDDIGKMCQIVNQQYGVPIFLRWAHEMNGDWYGWGNEPRAFIESWKLMTDAVRKHTNMTAMVWAPNIGMTYPFVGGGGTSARESPARGGLDFDVLDSNSDGKINECDNPYMPFWPGDEYVDWVGLSLYYYPRENCHNNCLTPADAFVSQLTGVNSPDTPSASLCPTDLWIQTHDFYQQFAASKNKPFMLPETGAPWVPTFANRTGGVSEVAIKDAWYKQIFSTETLARFPKLKLAVNFEEIKNLQLDKEPAIQDWRVTNNSETVKWWNGLINDFKDNLRDPTQLVYHCDGSITIGDKFAQAPATGGNAGGNGGNSGTTSPSKSAGVAMVASMSLGLAVLSVSFLLNL
;
A
#
# COMPACT_ATOMS: atom_id res chain seq x y z
N MET A 1 -11.19 -68.36 1.30
CA MET A 1 -11.06 -67.56 0.07
C MET A 1 -12.28 -66.69 -0.06
N HIS A 2 -12.14 -65.37 0.03
CA HIS A 2 -12.94 -64.32 -0.61
C HIS A 2 -12.26 -62.99 -0.22
N VAL A 3 -11.42 -62.47 -1.11
CA VAL A 3 -10.76 -61.17 -0.97
C VAL A 3 -11.68 -60.15 -1.62
N ALA A 4 -12.17 -59.19 -0.83
CA ALA A 4 -12.91 -58.03 -1.34
C ALA A 4 -11.90 -56.92 -1.71
N ILE A 5 -11.90 -56.53 -2.98
CA ILE A 5 -11.11 -55.42 -3.52
C ILE A 5 -11.88 -54.12 -3.21
N ALA A 6 -11.32 -53.27 -2.36
CA ALA A 6 -11.78 -51.89 -2.19
C ALA A 6 -11.13 -51.02 -3.27
N ALA A 7 -11.94 -50.44 -4.15
CA ALA A 7 -11.50 -49.45 -5.13
C ALA A 7 -11.23 -48.12 -4.41
N LEU A 8 -9.96 -47.73 -4.31
CA LEU A 8 -9.54 -46.41 -3.86
C LEU A 8 -9.65 -45.44 -5.06
N THR A 9 -10.68 -44.60 -5.09
CA THR A 9 -10.70 -43.42 -5.96
C THR A 9 -9.67 -42.43 -5.45
N ALA A 10 -8.52 -42.36 -6.10
CA ALA A 10 -7.55 -41.29 -5.90
C ALA A 10 -8.18 -39.98 -6.39
N ALA A 11 -8.57 -39.11 -5.45
CA ALA A 11 -8.77 -37.71 -5.77
C ALA A 11 -7.43 -37.16 -6.27
N LEU A 12 -7.36 -36.77 -7.55
CA LEU A 12 -6.27 -35.94 -8.04
C LEU A 12 -6.32 -34.64 -7.23
N LEU A 13 -5.45 -34.53 -6.22
CA LEU A 13 -5.03 -33.24 -5.71
C LEU A 13 -4.38 -32.53 -6.91
N ALA A 14 -5.09 -31.55 -7.47
CA ALA A 14 -4.48 -30.61 -8.40
C ALA A 14 -3.21 -30.09 -7.73
N ALA A 15 -2.05 -30.33 -8.36
CA ALA A 15 -0.81 -29.73 -7.91
C ALA A 15 -1.05 -28.23 -7.70
N PRO A 16 -0.52 -27.62 -6.62
CA PRO A 16 -0.63 -26.17 -6.47
C PRO A 16 -0.10 -25.54 -7.75
N SER A 17 -0.95 -24.74 -8.41
CA SER A 17 -0.60 -24.08 -9.67
C SER A 17 0.78 -23.46 -9.47
N LEU A 18 1.76 -23.83 -10.31
CA LEU A 18 3.09 -23.22 -10.31
C LEU A 18 2.93 -21.70 -10.16
N ALA A 19 3.71 -21.09 -9.26
CA ALA A 19 3.66 -19.66 -9.01
C ALA A 19 3.68 -18.92 -10.36
N GLN A 20 2.61 -18.18 -10.64
CA GLN A 20 2.47 -17.44 -11.89
C GLN A 20 3.27 -16.15 -11.74
N VAL A 21 4.54 -16.22 -12.12
CA VAL A 21 5.47 -15.08 -12.04
C VAL A 21 5.11 -14.08 -13.13
N SER A 22 4.93 -12.81 -12.76
CA SER A 22 4.76 -11.71 -13.72
C SER A 22 5.87 -11.71 -14.78
N PRO A 23 5.53 -11.57 -16.07
CA PRO A 23 6.54 -11.52 -17.11
C PRO A 23 7.38 -10.22 -16.99
N PRO A 24 8.71 -10.27 -17.15
CA PRO A 24 9.54 -9.07 -17.20
C PRO A 24 9.07 -8.09 -18.28
N VAL A 25 9.13 -6.79 -17.99
CA VAL A 25 8.75 -5.72 -18.93
C VAL A 25 9.96 -4.90 -19.32
N ARG A 26 10.33 -4.90 -20.59
CA ARG A 26 11.48 -4.10 -21.04
C ARG A 26 11.13 -2.60 -21.03
N ILE A 27 11.86 -1.82 -20.24
CA ILE A 27 11.73 -0.35 -20.13
C ILE A 27 12.87 0.35 -20.84
N LEU A 28 14.11 -0.14 -20.66
CA LEU A 28 15.31 0.53 -21.16
C LEU A 28 15.71 0.07 -22.58
N GLY A 29 16.17 1.04 -23.38
CA GLY A 29 16.85 0.83 -24.66
C GLY A 29 18.32 0.42 -24.47
N SER A 30 19.04 0.19 -25.57
CA SER A 30 20.48 -0.12 -25.53
C SER A 30 21.35 1.03 -25.02
N ASN A 31 20.82 2.26 -25.00
CA ASN A 31 21.45 3.46 -24.46
C ASN A 31 21.23 3.63 -22.94
N GLY A 32 20.51 2.71 -22.29
CA GLY A 32 20.19 2.80 -20.86
C GLY A 32 19.13 3.83 -20.49
N LEU A 33 18.43 4.42 -21.46
CA LEU A 33 17.32 5.36 -21.25
C LEU A 33 15.97 4.65 -21.48
N PRO A 34 14.87 5.13 -20.88
CA PRO A 34 13.52 4.65 -21.20
C PRO A 34 13.24 4.74 -22.71
N MET A 35 12.66 3.69 -23.28
CA MET A 35 12.30 3.68 -24.70
C MET A 35 11.13 4.65 -24.97
N ASP A 36 11.09 5.27 -26.15
CA ASP A 36 10.00 6.18 -26.54
C ASP A 36 8.60 5.55 -26.44
N LYS A 37 8.49 4.24 -26.75
CA LYS A 37 7.24 3.48 -26.61
C LYS A 37 6.75 3.31 -25.17
N CYS A 38 7.60 3.61 -24.19
CA CYS A 38 7.29 3.59 -22.76
C CYS A 38 6.98 4.99 -22.23
N ALA A 39 6.83 5.99 -23.10
CA ALA A 39 6.34 7.31 -22.71
C ALA A 39 4.86 7.23 -22.32
N TYR A 40 4.51 7.83 -21.19
CA TYR A 40 3.12 7.94 -20.75
C TYR A 40 2.27 8.70 -21.78
N ASN A 41 1.08 8.18 -22.07
CA ASN A 41 0.12 8.79 -22.98
C ASN A 41 -0.98 9.54 -22.22
N PRO A 42 -0.88 10.88 -22.04
CA PRO A 42 -1.91 11.66 -21.37
C PRO A 42 -3.24 11.70 -22.14
N ALA A 43 -3.25 11.42 -23.45
CA ALA A 43 -4.46 11.40 -24.25
C ALA A 43 -5.34 10.16 -24.02
N SER A 44 -4.85 9.17 -23.26
CA SER A 44 -5.65 7.99 -22.87
C SER A 44 -6.82 8.34 -21.92
N GLY A 45 -6.73 9.46 -21.20
CA GLY A 45 -7.70 9.86 -20.18
C GLY A 45 -7.61 9.07 -18.87
N LEU A 46 -6.64 8.17 -18.74
CA LEU A 46 -6.37 7.35 -17.56
C LEU A 46 -5.04 7.78 -16.93
N ALA A 47 -4.97 7.82 -15.60
CA ALA A 47 -3.71 8.02 -14.89
C ALA A 47 -2.75 6.83 -15.06
N ARG A 48 -1.47 7.02 -14.74
CA ARG A 48 -0.53 5.90 -14.65
C ARG A 48 -1.08 4.84 -13.71
N LEU A 49 -1.03 3.59 -14.17
CA LEU A 49 -1.53 2.42 -13.46
C LEU A 49 -3.02 2.46 -13.14
N GLU A 50 -3.83 3.33 -13.78
CA GLU A 50 -5.29 3.29 -13.67
C GLU A 50 -5.86 2.20 -14.59
N PRO A 51 -6.40 1.09 -14.04
CA PRO A 51 -7.10 0.12 -14.86
C PRO A 51 -8.48 0.69 -15.29
N PRO A 52 -8.95 0.39 -16.51
CA PRO A 52 -10.23 0.87 -17.03
C PRO A 52 -11.41 0.10 -16.42
N LEU A 53 -11.59 0.25 -15.10
CA LEU A 53 -12.62 -0.43 -14.32
C LEU A 53 -13.91 0.41 -14.25
N THR A 54 -15.05 -0.24 -14.45
CA THR A 54 -16.38 0.36 -14.25
C THR A 54 -17.17 -0.51 -13.29
N ASN A 55 -17.64 0.04 -12.16
CA ASN A 55 -18.27 -0.71 -11.07
C ASN A 55 -17.43 -1.91 -10.60
N GLN A 56 -16.10 -1.78 -10.66
CA GLN A 56 -15.15 -2.80 -10.22
C GLN A 56 -13.99 -2.13 -9.50
N MET A 57 -13.37 -2.88 -8.60
CA MET A 57 -12.21 -2.44 -7.84
C MET A 57 -11.20 -3.58 -7.64
N MET A 58 -10.07 -3.23 -7.05
CA MET A 58 -9.01 -4.14 -6.65
C MET A 58 -9.01 -4.27 -5.13
N LEU A 59 -8.64 -5.46 -4.66
CA LEU A 59 -8.34 -5.72 -3.26
C LEU A 59 -6.82 -5.75 -3.07
N GLY A 60 -6.34 -5.06 -2.04
CA GLY A 60 -4.96 -5.13 -1.58
C GLY A 60 -4.80 -5.61 -0.14
N MET A 61 -3.56 -5.94 0.24
CA MET A 61 -3.19 -6.35 1.60
C MET A 61 -1.88 -5.67 2.03
N SER A 62 -1.89 -4.91 3.12
CA SER A 62 -0.67 -4.45 3.81
C SER A 62 -0.22 -5.53 4.78
N LEU A 63 0.85 -6.25 4.46
CA LEU A 63 1.28 -7.41 5.21
C LEU A 63 2.27 -7.04 6.32
N ASP A 64 2.25 -7.79 7.42
CA ASP A 64 3.44 -7.94 8.25
C ASP A 64 4.46 -8.85 7.56
N TRP A 65 5.40 -8.24 6.84
CA TRP A 65 6.43 -8.93 6.07
C TRP A 65 7.41 -9.75 6.92
N SER A 66 7.40 -9.62 8.26
CA SER A 66 8.28 -10.43 9.13
C SER A 66 7.85 -11.91 9.18
N TYR A 67 6.58 -12.21 8.90
CA TYR A 67 6.08 -13.58 8.86
C TYR A 67 5.14 -13.88 7.70
N GLU A 68 4.61 -12.88 7.00
CA GLU A 68 3.77 -13.06 5.80
C GLU A 68 4.48 -12.76 4.49
N THR A 69 3.95 -13.36 3.42
CA THR A 69 4.32 -13.04 2.04
C THR A 69 3.07 -13.11 1.15
N PRO A 70 3.09 -12.53 -0.06
CA PRO A 70 2.02 -12.67 -1.05
C PRO A 70 1.60 -14.12 -1.33
N ILE A 71 2.55 -15.07 -1.37
CA ILE A 71 2.24 -16.51 -1.55
C ILE A 71 1.49 -17.08 -0.33
N LYS A 72 1.92 -16.74 0.88
CA LYS A 72 1.25 -17.21 2.11
C LYS A 72 -0.16 -16.62 2.21
N SER A 73 -0.30 -15.32 1.95
CA SER A 73 -1.60 -14.63 1.88
C SER A 73 -2.53 -15.34 0.89
N ARG A 74 -2.08 -15.56 -0.36
CA ARG A 74 -2.82 -16.33 -1.38
C ARG A 74 -3.23 -17.73 -0.93
N THR A 75 -2.37 -18.40 -0.16
CA THR A 75 -2.66 -19.74 0.37
C THR A 75 -3.79 -19.69 1.41
N LYS A 76 -3.76 -18.72 2.32
CA LYS A 76 -4.82 -18.50 3.32
C LYS A 76 -6.15 -18.10 2.69
N THR A 77 -6.11 -17.36 1.59
CA THR A 77 -7.28 -16.89 0.83
C THR A 77 -7.73 -17.87 -0.27
N ARG A 78 -7.51 -19.18 -0.07
CA ARG A 78 -7.97 -20.26 -0.98
C ARG A 78 -7.59 -20.06 -2.45
N GLY A 79 -6.41 -19.50 -2.70
CA GLY A 79 -5.87 -19.28 -4.03
C GLY A 79 -6.12 -17.90 -4.61
N TYR A 80 -6.95 -17.06 -3.98
CA TYR A 80 -7.16 -15.67 -4.39
C TYR A 80 -5.91 -14.83 -4.09
N ALA A 81 -5.31 -14.22 -5.11
CA ALA A 81 -4.23 -13.26 -4.91
C ALA A 81 -4.83 -11.85 -4.86
N ALA A 82 -4.47 -11.06 -3.83
CA ALA A 82 -4.71 -9.63 -3.85
C ALA A 82 -3.98 -8.99 -5.05
N ALA A 83 -4.58 -7.98 -5.67
CA ALA A 83 -3.99 -7.29 -6.81
C ALA A 83 -2.83 -6.39 -6.40
N VAL A 84 -2.81 -5.93 -5.14
CA VAL A 84 -1.79 -5.06 -4.56
C VAL A 84 -1.33 -5.62 -3.22
N TYR A 85 -0.03 -5.65 -2.97
CA TYR A 85 0.51 -5.86 -1.63
C TYR A 85 1.27 -4.63 -1.19
N ASN A 86 0.93 -4.08 -0.03
CA ASN A 86 1.64 -2.94 0.55
C ASN A 86 2.86 -3.43 1.36
N ALA A 87 3.97 -2.70 1.22
CA ALA A 87 5.18 -2.84 2.00
C ALA A 87 5.67 -1.47 2.48
N TRP A 88 6.42 -1.49 3.58
CA TRP A 88 6.97 -0.31 4.23
C TRP A 88 8.47 -0.28 4.09
N LEU A 89 9.03 0.88 3.74
CA LEU A 89 10.46 1.09 3.68
C LEU A 89 10.79 2.46 4.28
N ASP A 90 11.78 2.51 5.15
CA ASP A 90 12.26 3.74 5.76
C ASP A 90 13.52 4.24 5.02
N LEU A 91 13.58 5.54 4.77
CA LEU A 91 14.79 6.22 4.30
C LEU A 91 15.58 6.69 5.51
N VAL A 92 16.86 6.32 5.59
CA VAL A 92 17.76 6.79 6.66
C VAL A 92 19.01 7.38 6.00
N PRO A 93 19.14 8.71 5.90
CA PRO A 93 20.31 9.35 5.30
C PRO A 93 21.62 8.83 5.87
N ASN A 94 22.66 8.78 5.04
CA ASN A 94 23.99 8.28 5.39
C ASN A 94 24.07 6.80 5.80
N THR A 95 23.02 6.01 5.56
CA THR A 95 23.05 4.54 5.71
C THR A 95 23.07 3.85 4.34
N PHE A 96 23.21 2.52 4.33
CA PHE A 96 23.21 1.68 3.11
C PHE A 96 24.15 2.22 2.01
N ASP A 97 25.44 2.39 2.36
CA ASP A 97 26.45 2.92 1.43
C ASP A 97 26.10 4.28 0.80
N GLY A 98 25.31 5.09 1.52
CA GLY A 98 24.93 6.44 1.12
C GLY A 98 23.73 6.53 0.17
N VAL A 99 23.08 5.41 -0.18
CA VAL A 99 21.78 5.46 -0.88
C VAL A 99 20.63 5.78 0.08
N GLY A 100 20.81 5.49 1.37
CA GLY A 100 19.86 5.81 2.42
C GLY A 100 18.61 4.93 2.48
N PHE A 101 18.57 3.79 1.78
CA PHE A 101 17.51 2.79 1.94
C PHE A 101 18.01 1.37 1.66
N ASP A 102 17.30 0.38 2.19
CA ASP A 102 17.63 -1.03 1.97
C ASP A 102 17.16 -1.51 0.59
N ASN A 103 18.09 -1.49 -0.38
CA ASN A 103 17.89 -2.06 -1.72
C ASN A 103 17.44 -3.52 -1.70
N SER A 104 17.91 -4.32 -0.74
CA SER A 104 17.60 -5.76 -0.68
C SER A 104 16.14 -5.97 -0.32
N SER A 105 15.63 -5.22 0.66
CA SER A 105 14.22 -5.25 1.05
C SER A 105 13.31 -4.78 -0.08
N PHE A 106 13.62 -3.64 -0.74
CA PHE A 106 12.82 -3.17 -1.88
C PHE A 106 12.80 -4.22 -3.02
N ASN A 107 13.96 -4.76 -3.39
CA ASN A 107 14.05 -5.83 -4.39
C ASN A 107 13.21 -7.06 -3.98
N TRP A 108 13.28 -7.46 -2.71
CA TRP A 108 12.56 -8.61 -2.19
C TRP A 108 11.04 -8.40 -2.26
N PHE A 109 10.53 -7.25 -1.80
CA PHE A 109 9.10 -6.92 -1.88
C PHE A 109 8.59 -6.99 -3.32
N GLY A 110 9.32 -6.38 -4.27
CA GLY A 110 8.99 -6.43 -5.69
C GLY A 110 8.99 -7.86 -6.23
N SER A 111 10.00 -8.65 -5.89
CA SER A 111 10.09 -10.04 -6.34
C SER A 111 8.93 -10.90 -5.83
N GLU A 112 8.51 -10.73 -4.57
CA GLU A 112 7.45 -11.52 -3.96
C GLU A 112 6.06 -11.13 -4.50
N ALA A 113 5.81 -9.82 -4.73
CA ALA A 113 4.60 -9.38 -5.42
C ALA A 113 4.53 -10.00 -6.84
N GLY A 114 5.65 -10.00 -7.55
CA GLY A 114 5.76 -10.58 -8.90
C GLY A 114 5.45 -12.07 -8.94
N ARG A 115 5.76 -12.85 -7.90
CA ARG A 115 5.46 -14.30 -7.84
C ARG A 115 3.97 -14.65 -7.88
N VAL A 116 3.09 -13.69 -7.57
CA VAL A 116 1.64 -13.85 -7.62
C VAL A 116 0.98 -12.92 -8.64
N GLY A 117 1.76 -12.28 -9.51
CA GLY A 117 1.27 -11.37 -10.54
C GLY A 117 0.88 -9.97 -10.03
N ALA A 118 1.04 -9.67 -8.75
CA ALA A 118 0.52 -8.47 -8.11
C ALA A 118 1.34 -7.22 -8.43
N MET A 119 0.75 -6.06 -8.15
CA MET A 119 1.45 -4.79 -8.02
C MET A 119 2.00 -4.65 -6.59
N LEU A 120 3.02 -3.82 -6.43
CA LEU A 120 3.55 -3.42 -5.13
C LEU A 120 3.02 -2.03 -4.79
N GLU A 121 2.43 -1.85 -3.61
CA GLU A 121 2.37 -0.53 -3.00
C GLU A 121 3.56 -0.38 -2.06
N LEU A 122 4.39 0.63 -2.29
CA LEU A 122 5.53 0.91 -1.42
C LEU A 122 5.23 2.20 -0.67
N THR A 123 4.94 2.07 0.62
CA THR A 123 4.96 3.23 1.51
C THR A 123 6.40 3.52 1.87
N LEU A 124 6.87 4.66 1.41
CA LEU A 124 8.23 5.09 1.59
C LEU A 124 8.27 6.25 2.58
N ASN A 125 8.77 5.96 3.77
CA ASN A 125 8.85 6.90 4.87
C ASN A 125 10.19 7.64 4.80
N PRO A 126 10.19 8.98 4.82
CA PRO A 126 11.36 9.74 5.24
C PRO A 126 11.84 9.30 6.64
N PRO A 127 13.07 9.63 7.05
CA PRO A 127 13.67 9.14 8.29
C PRO A 127 12.75 9.24 9.52
N LYS A 128 12.54 8.07 10.11
CA LYS A 128 11.53 7.74 11.12
C LYS A 128 11.79 8.35 12.49
N ASP A 129 13.03 8.67 12.81
CA ASP A 129 13.36 9.32 14.07
C ASP A 129 13.04 10.80 13.88
N MET A 130 11.97 11.28 14.51
CA MET A 130 11.31 12.57 14.27
C MET A 130 12.15 13.84 14.55
N LYS A 131 13.49 13.72 14.57
CA LYS A 131 14.47 14.81 14.62
C LYS A 131 15.78 14.48 13.88
N ILE A 132 15.88 13.39 13.12
CA ILE A 132 17.19 12.91 12.58
C ILE A 132 17.32 13.08 11.06
N ALA A 133 16.24 13.39 10.33
CA ALA A 133 16.38 14.19 9.12
C ALA A 133 15.04 14.83 8.72
N ASP A 134 15.11 16.10 8.38
CA ASP A 134 14.03 16.86 7.76
C ASP A 134 14.04 16.53 6.25
N LEU A 135 12.93 16.76 5.53
CA LEU A 135 12.86 16.48 4.08
C LEU A 135 14.00 17.15 3.29
N LYS A 136 14.54 18.25 3.83
CA LYS A 136 15.71 18.98 3.32
C LYS A 136 17.03 18.19 3.37
N ASP A 137 17.12 17.15 4.20
CA ASP A 137 18.34 16.34 4.35
C ASP A 137 18.43 15.24 3.28
N LEU A 138 17.35 15.04 2.51
CA LEU A 138 17.33 14.14 1.36
C LEU A 138 18.06 14.79 0.18
N THR A 139 19.03 14.06 -0.38
CA THR A 139 19.81 14.57 -1.52
C THR A 139 19.14 14.25 -2.86
N PRO A 140 19.36 15.04 -3.92
CA PRO A 140 18.89 14.71 -5.28
C PRO A 140 19.28 13.29 -5.74
N LYS A 141 20.45 12.80 -5.29
CA LYS A 141 20.91 11.43 -5.58
C LYS A 141 20.00 10.37 -4.94
N MET A 142 19.52 10.58 -3.71
CA MET A 142 18.63 9.64 -3.05
C MET A 142 17.30 9.51 -3.81
N TYR A 143 16.70 10.64 -4.23
CA TYR A 143 15.51 10.63 -5.07
C TYR A 143 15.76 9.87 -6.39
N ASP A 144 16.89 10.14 -7.06
CA ASP A 144 17.26 9.47 -8.31
C ASP A 144 17.46 7.95 -8.13
N ASP A 145 18.11 7.52 -7.04
CA ASP A 145 18.33 6.11 -6.71
C ASP A 145 17.01 5.38 -6.45
N ILE A 146 16.04 6.02 -5.79
CA ILE A 146 14.69 5.47 -5.58
C ILE A 146 13.96 5.30 -6.91
N GLY A 147 13.99 6.32 -7.78
CA GLY A 147 13.40 6.25 -9.12
C GLY A 147 14.03 5.12 -9.97
N LYS A 148 15.35 4.96 -9.88
CA LYS A 148 16.08 3.86 -10.54
C LYS A 148 15.69 2.50 -9.96
N MET A 149 15.52 2.38 -8.64
CA MET A 149 15.11 1.13 -8.01
C MET A 149 13.68 0.73 -8.39
N CYS A 150 12.77 1.71 -8.52
CA CYS A 150 11.44 1.49 -9.09
C CYS A 150 11.53 0.88 -10.48
N GLN A 151 12.35 1.48 -11.37
CA GLN A 151 12.57 0.98 -12.73
C GLN A 151 13.14 -0.45 -12.74
N ILE A 152 14.09 -0.77 -11.85
CA ILE A 152 14.67 -2.12 -11.72
C ILE A 152 13.58 -3.14 -11.38
N VAL A 153 12.76 -2.87 -10.36
CA VAL A 153 11.66 -3.76 -9.95
C VAL A 153 10.62 -3.91 -11.06
N ASN A 154 10.22 -2.81 -11.69
CA ASN A 154 9.26 -2.84 -12.81
C ASN A 154 9.78 -3.74 -13.94
N GLN A 155 11.05 -3.59 -14.32
CA GLN A 155 11.61 -4.32 -15.45
C GLN A 155 11.90 -5.78 -15.12
N GLN A 156 12.53 -6.06 -13.98
CA GLN A 156 13.00 -7.38 -13.61
C GLN A 156 11.85 -8.34 -13.27
N TYR A 157 10.82 -7.83 -12.59
CA TYR A 157 9.72 -8.64 -12.10
C TYR A 157 8.40 -8.37 -12.82
N GLY A 158 8.33 -7.38 -13.72
CA GLY A 158 7.06 -6.99 -14.34
C GLY A 158 6.04 -6.47 -13.32
N VAL A 159 6.52 -5.86 -12.23
CA VAL A 159 5.70 -5.40 -11.10
C VAL A 159 5.55 -3.89 -11.16
N PRO A 160 4.34 -3.36 -11.44
CA PRO A 160 4.04 -1.96 -11.25
C PRO A 160 4.09 -1.56 -9.79
N ILE A 161 4.41 -0.29 -9.53
CA ILE A 161 4.54 0.23 -8.16
C ILE A 161 3.60 1.41 -7.94
N PHE A 162 2.79 1.34 -6.89
CA PHE A 162 2.15 2.49 -6.26
C PHE A 162 3.12 3.05 -5.22
N LEU A 163 3.80 4.16 -5.51
CA LEU A 163 4.76 4.78 -4.58
C LEU A 163 4.02 5.80 -3.71
N ARG A 164 3.82 5.46 -2.44
CA ARG A 164 3.18 6.31 -1.44
C ARG A 164 4.25 7.01 -0.60
N TRP A 165 4.73 8.12 -1.12
CA TRP A 165 5.82 8.91 -0.53
C TRP A 165 5.32 9.79 0.62
N ALA A 166 5.99 9.73 1.78
CA ALA A 166 5.71 10.61 2.93
C ALA A 166 4.20 10.70 3.26
N HIS A 167 3.57 9.53 3.42
CA HIS A 167 2.14 9.40 3.70
C HIS A 167 1.69 10.16 4.96
N GLU A 168 0.39 10.44 5.04
CA GLU A 168 -0.23 11.07 6.22
C GLU A 168 0.44 12.38 6.67
N MET A 169 0.96 13.12 5.68
CA MET A 169 1.66 14.39 5.86
C MET A 169 0.84 15.47 6.58
N ASN A 170 -0.48 15.31 6.66
CA ASN A 170 -1.37 16.21 7.38
C ASN A 170 -1.54 15.89 8.87
N GLY A 171 -0.97 14.78 9.36
CA GLY A 171 -0.91 14.42 10.78
C GLY A 171 0.30 15.06 11.49
N ASP A 172 0.31 14.97 12.83
CA ASP A 172 1.41 15.47 13.66
C ASP A 172 2.36 14.37 14.17
N TRP A 173 2.10 13.09 13.86
CA TRP A 173 2.87 11.95 14.36
C TRP A 173 4.14 11.62 13.57
N TYR A 174 4.32 12.22 12.40
CA TYR A 174 5.51 12.02 11.56
C TYR A 174 6.40 13.26 11.47
N GLY A 175 7.71 13.01 11.29
CA GLY A 175 8.73 14.06 11.17
C GLY A 175 8.62 14.94 9.92
N TRP A 176 7.67 14.64 9.02
CA TRP A 176 7.32 15.46 7.84
C TRP A 176 5.91 16.09 7.94
N GLY A 177 5.20 15.88 9.06
CA GLY A 177 3.91 16.51 9.34
C GLY A 177 4.01 18.02 9.48
N ASN A 178 2.88 18.74 9.44
CA ASN A 178 2.80 20.19 9.74
C ASN A 178 3.76 21.12 8.93
N GLU A 179 4.38 20.62 7.85
CA GLU A 179 5.31 21.37 6.99
C GLU A 179 4.92 21.28 5.51
N PRO A 180 3.80 21.91 5.12
CA PRO A 180 3.24 21.78 3.77
C PRO A 180 4.21 22.18 2.67
N ARG A 181 5.02 23.24 2.86
CA ARG A 181 5.93 23.71 1.80
C ARG A 181 7.08 22.73 1.54
N ALA A 182 7.72 22.24 2.61
CA ALA A 182 8.81 21.26 2.49
C ALA A 182 8.29 19.93 1.91
N PHE A 183 7.08 19.52 2.33
CA PHE A 183 6.39 18.38 1.75
C PHE A 183 6.19 18.53 0.23
N ILE A 184 5.63 19.66 -0.21
CA ILE A 184 5.36 19.90 -1.65
C ILE A 184 6.66 19.91 -2.46
N GLU A 185 7.73 20.52 -1.96
CA GLU A 185 9.04 20.51 -2.63
C GLU A 185 9.59 19.09 -2.79
N SER A 186 9.62 18.32 -1.70
CA SER A 186 10.08 16.93 -1.70
C SER A 186 9.22 16.05 -2.63
N TRP A 187 7.91 16.24 -2.62
CA TRP A 187 6.99 15.51 -3.49
C TRP A 187 7.33 15.69 -4.97
N LYS A 188 7.58 16.92 -5.39
CA LYS A 188 7.93 17.24 -6.79
C LYS A 188 9.26 16.61 -7.18
N LEU A 189 10.26 16.69 -6.31
CA LEU A 189 11.56 16.03 -6.53
C LEU A 189 11.43 14.51 -6.68
N MET A 190 10.65 13.85 -5.82
CA MET A 190 10.40 12.41 -5.93
C MET A 190 9.68 12.05 -7.23
N THR A 191 8.66 12.82 -7.58
CA THR A 191 7.87 12.61 -8.81
C THR A 191 8.74 12.74 -10.06
N ASP A 192 9.57 13.78 -10.13
CA ASP A 192 10.49 14.01 -11.25
C ASP A 192 11.54 12.90 -11.34
N ALA A 193 12.07 12.45 -10.20
CA ALA A 193 13.03 11.34 -10.16
C ALA A 193 12.42 10.02 -10.62
N VAL A 194 11.20 9.67 -10.21
CA VAL A 194 10.51 8.47 -10.68
C VAL A 194 10.25 8.54 -12.19
N ARG A 195 9.69 9.66 -12.68
CA ARG A 195 9.31 9.84 -14.09
C ARG A 195 10.49 9.90 -15.04
N LYS A 196 11.68 10.27 -14.55
CA LYS A 196 12.94 10.17 -15.29
C LYS A 196 13.27 8.72 -15.69
N HIS A 197 12.87 7.73 -14.87
CA HIS A 197 13.30 6.33 -15.04
C HIS A 197 12.20 5.39 -15.51
N THR A 198 10.93 5.63 -15.17
CA THR A 198 9.83 4.70 -15.47
C THR A 198 8.45 5.36 -15.48
N ASN A 199 7.52 4.83 -16.28
CA ASN A 199 6.09 5.13 -16.19
C ASN A 199 5.28 3.97 -15.57
N MET A 200 5.92 2.84 -15.23
CA MET A 200 5.31 1.72 -14.49
C MET A 200 5.27 1.94 -12.96
N THR A 201 5.53 3.17 -12.52
CA THR A 201 5.35 3.60 -11.13
C THR A 201 4.44 4.81 -11.10
N ALA A 202 3.39 4.76 -10.28
CA ALA A 202 2.45 5.85 -10.05
C ALA A 202 2.70 6.50 -8.69
N MET A 203 2.65 7.84 -8.64
CA MET A 203 2.74 8.60 -7.39
C MET A 203 1.37 8.65 -6.70
N VAL A 204 1.32 8.17 -5.45
CA VAL A 204 0.08 8.08 -4.63
C VAL A 204 0.08 9.09 -3.50
N TRP A 205 -0.68 10.17 -3.66
CA TRP A 205 -0.82 11.20 -2.62
C TRP A 205 -1.91 10.80 -1.63
N ALA A 206 -1.52 10.47 -0.40
CA ALA A 206 -2.41 9.86 0.57
C ALA A 206 -2.28 10.49 1.98
N PRO A 207 -3.08 11.52 2.28
CA PRO A 207 -3.22 12.02 3.66
C PRO A 207 -3.95 11.03 4.57
N ASN A 208 -3.92 11.31 5.87
CA ASN A 208 -4.82 10.75 6.86
C ASN A 208 -6.18 11.44 6.78
N ILE A 209 -7.24 10.71 7.11
CA ILE A 209 -8.59 11.28 7.22
C ILE A 209 -8.66 12.51 8.15
N GLY A 210 -9.18 13.61 7.63
CA GLY A 210 -9.20 14.94 8.25
C GLY A 210 -10.20 15.17 9.38
N MET A 211 -10.98 14.16 9.79
CA MET A 211 -12.13 14.37 10.70
C MET A 211 -11.75 14.97 12.07
N THR A 212 -10.53 14.76 12.54
CA THR A 212 -10.03 15.28 13.82
C THR A 212 -8.85 16.23 13.67
N TYR A 213 -8.68 16.80 12.46
CA TYR A 213 -7.70 17.85 12.20
C TYR A 213 -7.92 19.04 13.17
N PRO A 214 -6.88 19.70 13.70
CA PRO A 214 -5.45 19.61 13.35
C PRO A 214 -4.64 18.57 14.14
N PHE A 215 -5.30 17.55 14.73
CA PHE A 215 -4.65 16.40 15.36
C PHE A 215 -3.70 16.71 16.52
N VAL A 216 -3.82 17.87 17.19
CA VAL A 216 -2.87 18.33 18.21
C VAL A 216 -2.60 17.27 19.28
N GLY A 217 -1.36 16.79 19.35
CA GLY A 217 -0.90 15.80 20.31
C GLY A 217 -1.10 14.35 19.86
N GLY A 218 -1.48 14.10 18.60
CA GLY A 218 -1.69 12.76 18.05
C GLY A 218 -0.42 11.90 18.08
N GLY A 219 0.74 12.50 17.86
CA GLY A 219 2.05 11.85 18.05
C GLY A 219 2.49 11.69 19.51
N GLY A 220 1.73 12.14 20.52
CA GLY A 220 2.20 12.12 21.90
C GLY A 220 3.50 12.90 22.10
N THR A 221 4.53 12.32 22.74
CA THR A 221 5.85 12.97 22.93
C THR A 221 6.62 13.20 21.62
N SER A 222 6.11 12.58 20.57
CA SER A 222 6.63 12.49 19.23
C SER A 222 5.97 13.55 18.31
N ALA A 223 4.89 14.18 18.79
CA ALA A 223 4.08 15.10 18.03
C ALA A 223 4.88 16.30 17.53
N ARG A 224 4.68 16.59 16.25
CA ARG A 224 5.25 17.75 15.59
C ARG A 224 4.38 18.97 15.86
N GLU A 225 4.99 19.98 16.45
CA GLU A 225 4.30 21.22 16.80
C GLU A 225 3.71 21.90 15.55
N SER A 226 2.52 22.48 15.71
CA SER A 226 1.95 23.36 14.68
C SER A 226 2.86 24.58 14.48
N PRO A 227 3.02 25.07 13.24
CA PRO A 227 3.84 26.24 12.97
C PRO A 227 3.39 27.48 13.75
N ALA A 228 4.33 28.34 14.13
CA ALA A 228 4.02 29.58 14.83
C ALA A 228 3.35 30.60 13.88
N ARG A 229 2.39 31.37 14.43
CA ARG A 229 1.70 32.45 13.70
C ARG A 229 2.68 33.44 13.08
N GLY A 230 2.42 33.82 11.83
CA GLY A 230 3.25 34.75 11.05
C GLY A 230 4.42 34.08 10.30
N GLY A 231 4.51 32.75 10.34
CA GLY A 231 5.39 31.97 9.47
C GLY A 231 4.68 31.49 8.20
N LEU A 232 5.44 31.25 7.13
CA LEU A 232 4.88 30.85 5.83
C LEU A 232 4.11 29.52 5.88
N ASP A 233 4.51 28.56 6.70
CA ASP A 233 3.75 27.31 6.85
C ASP A 233 2.47 27.52 7.66
N PHE A 234 2.46 28.44 8.63
CA PHE A 234 1.23 28.81 9.34
C PHE A 234 0.22 29.41 8.35
N ASP A 235 0.64 30.36 7.53
CA ASP A 235 -0.23 31.04 6.56
C ASP A 235 -0.83 30.07 5.52
N VAL A 236 -0.17 28.93 5.26
CA VAL A 236 -0.67 27.88 4.36
C VAL A 236 -1.64 26.93 5.07
N LEU A 237 -1.41 26.63 6.35
CA LEU A 237 -2.27 25.76 7.16
C LEU A 237 -3.54 26.46 7.67
N ASP A 238 -3.47 27.77 7.94
CA ASP A 238 -4.62 28.67 8.19
C ASP A 238 -5.33 28.96 6.86
N SER A 239 -5.91 27.91 6.30
CA SER A 239 -6.51 27.85 4.96
C SER A 239 -7.74 28.75 4.79
N ASN A 240 -8.38 29.15 5.90
CA ASN A 240 -9.49 30.10 5.91
C ASN A 240 -9.04 31.53 6.30
N SER A 241 -7.76 31.71 6.68
CA SER A 241 -7.12 32.98 7.02
C SER A 241 -7.77 33.72 8.20
N ASP A 242 -8.27 33.00 9.20
CA ASP A 242 -8.88 33.56 10.41
C ASP A 242 -7.85 33.86 11.54
N GLY A 243 -6.58 33.49 11.31
CA GLY A 243 -5.48 33.65 12.25
C GLY A 243 -5.33 32.48 13.22
N LYS A 244 -5.94 31.32 12.95
CA LYS A 244 -5.86 30.08 13.74
C LYS A 244 -5.77 28.87 12.80
N ILE A 245 -5.13 27.80 13.29
CA ILE A 245 -5.21 26.49 12.66
C ILE A 245 -6.17 25.65 13.51
N ASN A 246 -7.32 25.28 12.96
CA ASN A 246 -8.39 24.59 13.67
C ASN A 246 -9.20 23.63 12.76
N GLU A 247 -10.26 23.03 13.30
CA GLU A 247 -11.11 22.06 12.61
C GLU A 247 -11.87 22.62 11.38
N CYS A 248 -11.90 23.94 11.18
CA CYS A 248 -12.46 24.55 9.98
C CYS A 248 -11.47 24.70 8.83
N ASP A 249 -10.19 24.48 9.09
CA ASP A 249 -9.20 24.51 8.03
C ASP A 249 -9.31 23.27 7.15
N ASN A 250 -8.84 23.41 5.92
CA ASN A 250 -8.76 22.31 4.99
C ASN A 250 -7.61 21.38 5.41
N PRO A 251 -7.90 20.14 5.83
CA PRO A 251 -6.88 19.22 6.34
C PRO A 251 -6.01 18.63 5.24
N TYR A 252 -6.28 18.94 3.97
CA TYR A 252 -5.70 18.25 2.81
C TYR A 252 -5.02 19.22 1.84
N MET A 253 -5.73 20.26 1.40
CA MET A 253 -5.30 21.21 0.37
C MET A 253 -3.94 21.87 0.64
N PRO A 254 -3.57 22.23 1.89
CA PRO A 254 -2.24 22.74 2.21
C PRO A 254 -1.09 21.87 1.70
N PHE A 255 -1.30 20.57 1.56
CA PHE A 255 -0.30 19.58 1.13
C PHE A 255 -0.46 19.15 -0.34
N TRP A 256 -1.34 19.79 -1.13
CA TRP A 256 -1.55 19.41 -2.52
C TRP A 256 -0.42 19.91 -3.43
N PRO A 257 0.36 19.03 -4.09
CA PRO A 257 1.54 19.43 -4.85
C PRO A 257 1.24 19.94 -6.28
N GLY A 258 0.00 19.75 -6.76
CA GLY A 258 -0.43 20.04 -8.12
C GLY A 258 -0.90 18.79 -8.86
N ASP A 259 -1.87 18.97 -9.77
CA ASP A 259 -2.53 17.86 -10.48
C ASP A 259 -1.57 17.10 -11.39
N GLU A 260 -0.55 17.76 -11.91
CA GLU A 260 0.50 17.18 -12.74
C GLU A 260 1.46 16.28 -11.95
N TYR A 261 1.55 16.41 -10.62
CA TYR A 261 2.47 15.65 -9.78
C TYR A 261 1.82 14.45 -9.07
N VAL A 262 0.51 14.25 -9.22
CA VAL A 262 -0.24 13.17 -8.56
C VAL A 262 -0.88 12.27 -9.62
N ASP A 263 -0.56 10.97 -9.59
CA ASP A 263 -1.25 10.00 -10.44
C ASP A 263 -2.51 9.48 -9.75
N TRP A 264 -2.43 9.19 -8.44
CA TRP A 264 -3.52 8.66 -7.62
C TRP A 264 -3.70 9.45 -6.34
N VAL A 265 -4.95 9.58 -5.91
CA VAL A 265 -5.30 10.10 -4.58
C VAL A 265 -5.66 8.95 -3.66
N GLY A 266 -5.18 9.00 -2.42
CA GLY A 266 -5.45 8.01 -1.40
C GLY A 266 -5.93 8.66 -0.11
N LEU A 267 -6.55 7.88 0.76
CA LEU A 267 -6.91 8.34 2.10
C LEU A 267 -6.68 7.20 3.08
N SER A 268 -5.76 7.35 4.04
CA SER A 268 -5.68 6.43 5.17
C SER A 268 -6.97 6.55 5.96
N LEU A 269 -7.78 5.50 5.95
CA LEU A 269 -9.15 5.54 6.45
C LEU A 269 -9.48 4.24 7.15
N TYR A 270 -9.56 4.30 8.47
CA TYR A 270 -9.85 3.20 9.36
C TYR A 270 -11.11 3.47 10.16
N TYR A 271 -11.83 2.42 10.53
CA TYR A 271 -12.85 2.55 11.55
C TYR A 271 -12.22 2.58 12.94
N TYR A 272 -12.25 3.75 13.59
CA TYR A 272 -11.97 3.89 15.01
C TYR A 272 -13.28 4.09 15.78
N PRO A 273 -13.73 3.09 16.57
CA PRO A 273 -14.95 3.20 17.37
C PRO A 273 -14.82 4.25 18.48
N ARG A 274 -15.94 4.93 18.76
CA ARG A 274 -16.01 6.03 19.75
C ARG A 274 -16.92 5.76 20.94
N GLU A 275 -17.70 4.70 20.87
CA GLU A 275 -18.62 4.35 21.95
C GLU A 275 -17.85 3.60 23.05
N ASN A 276 -18.45 3.52 24.24
CA ASN A 276 -17.86 2.86 25.40
C ASN A 276 -17.96 1.32 25.29
N CYS A 277 -17.33 0.77 24.25
CA CYS A 277 -17.28 -0.65 23.88
C CYS A 277 -15.84 -1.18 23.83
N HIS A 278 -14.87 -0.40 24.32
CA HIS A 278 -13.45 -0.77 24.35
C HIS A 278 -12.89 -1.22 23.01
N ASN A 279 -13.19 -0.43 21.98
CA ASN A 279 -12.87 -0.69 20.59
C ASN A 279 -13.51 -1.93 19.94
N ASN A 280 -14.49 -2.57 20.58
CA ASN A 280 -15.23 -3.70 20.04
C ASN A 280 -16.69 -3.35 19.67
N CYS A 281 -16.92 -2.13 19.18
CA CYS A 281 -18.25 -1.68 18.74
C CYS A 281 -18.57 -2.23 17.36
N LEU A 282 -19.85 -2.47 17.09
CA LEU A 282 -20.30 -2.64 15.72
C LEU A 282 -20.02 -1.36 14.91
N THR A 283 -19.53 -1.52 13.70
CA THR A 283 -19.34 -0.41 12.76
C THR A 283 -20.71 0.17 12.34
N PRO A 284 -20.96 1.48 12.49
CA PRO A 284 -22.19 2.13 12.05
C PRO A 284 -22.41 2.00 10.53
N ALA A 285 -23.66 1.93 10.08
CA ALA A 285 -24.04 1.60 8.70
C ALA A 285 -23.51 2.56 7.61
N ASP A 286 -23.16 3.80 7.98
CA ASP A 286 -22.65 4.83 7.06
C ASP A 286 -21.22 5.30 7.39
N ALA A 287 -20.53 4.62 8.30
CA ALA A 287 -19.23 5.05 8.82
C ALA A 287 -18.22 5.37 7.71
N PHE A 288 -18.13 4.54 6.67
CA PHE A 288 -17.22 4.76 5.54
C PHE A 288 -17.55 6.06 4.79
N VAL A 289 -18.82 6.25 4.44
CA VAL A 289 -19.28 7.41 3.68
C VAL A 289 -19.15 8.68 4.49
N SER A 290 -19.56 8.66 5.77
CA SER A 290 -19.54 9.84 6.62
C SER A 290 -18.11 10.33 6.87
N GLN A 291 -17.18 9.37 7.03
CA GLN A 291 -15.75 9.65 7.18
C GLN A 291 -15.13 10.17 5.88
N LEU A 292 -15.45 9.56 4.73
CA LEU A 292 -14.91 9.97 3.44
C LEU A 292 -15.39 11.38 3.00
N THR A 293 -16.62 11.73 3.33
CA THR A 293 -17.28 12.95 2.85
C THR A 293 -17.38 14.06 3.90
N GLY A 294 -17.15 13.75 5.17
CA GLY A 294 -17.43 14.65 6.29
C GLY A 294 -18.93 14.88 6.55
N VAL A 295 -19.84 14.32 5.74
CA VAL A 295 -21.30 14.48 5.88
C VAL A 295 -21.84 13.51 6.91
N ASN A 296 -22.66 13.99 7.86
CA ASN A 296 -23.20 13.19 8.96
C ASN A 296 -22.11 12.49 9.79
N SER A 297 -20.90 13.07 9.83
CA SER A 297 -19.81 12.55 10.65
C SER A 297 -20.07 12.84 12.13
N PRO A 298 -19.81 11.89 13.05
CA PRO A 298 -19.87 12.17 14.49
C PRO A 298 -18.80 13.18 14.93
N ASP A 299 -17.82 13.48 14.08
CA ASP A 299 -16.79 14.50 14.26
C ASP A 299 -17.20 15.91 13.88
N THR A 300 -18.32 16.06 13.15
CA THR A 300 -18.69 17.37 12.64
C THR A 300 -18.85 18.36 13.80
N PRO A 301 -18.08 19.47 13.82
CA PRO A 301 -18.15 20.48 14.87
C PRO A 301 -19.52 21.14 14.92
N SER A 302 -19.84 21.78 16.04
CA SER A 302 -21.04 22.61 16.11
C SER A 302 -21.00 23.72 15.05
N ALA A 303 -22.16 24.07 14.48
CA ALA A 303 -22.24 25.13 13.45
C ALA A 303 -21.73 26.50 13.92
N SER A 304 -21.67 26.74 15.24
CA SER A 304 -21.09 27.95 15.84
C SER A 304 -19.56 27.96 15.84
N LEU A 305 -18.92 26.79 15.80
CA LEU A 305 -17.47 26.65 15.67
C LEU A 305 -17.08 26.61 14.19
N CYS A 306 -17.78 25.75 13.43
CA CYS A 306 -17.55 25.60 12.01
C CYS A 306 -18.86 25.59 11.21
N PRO A 307 -19.11 26.55 10.31
CA PRO A 307 -20.26 26.50 9.44
C PRO A 307 -20.31 25.16 8.67
N THR A 308 -21.46 24.50 8.68
CA THR A 308 -21.62 23.16 8.07
C THR A 308 -21.21 23.12 6.60
N ASP A 309 -21.53 24.17 5.84
CA ASP A 309 -21.16 24.25 4.42
C ASP A 309 -19.64 24.34 4.24
N LEU A 310 -18.95 25.08 5.12
CA LEU A 310 -17.49 25.18 5.11
C LEU A 310 -16.87 23.82 5.47
N TRP A 311 -17.38 23.16 6.51
CA TRP A 311 -16.94 21.82 6.91
C TRP A 311 -17.03 20.82 5.75
N ILE A 312 -18.18 20.72 5.09
CA ILE A 312 -18.37 19.81 3.96
C ILE A 312 -17.41 20.18 2.81
N GLN A 313 -17.27 21.47 2.52
CA GLN A 313 -16.36 21.94 1.47
C GLN A 313 -14.90 21.55 1.73
N THR A 314 -14.45 21.58 2.99
CA THR A 314 -13.06 21.29 3.36
C THR A 314 -12.81 19.82 3.66
N HIS A 315 -13.83 19.05 4.04
CA HIS A 315 -13.68 17.67 4.51
C HIS A 315 -14.19 16.59 3.54
N ASP A 316 -14.95 16.92 2.50
CA ASP A 316 -15.32 15.96 1.46
C ASP A 316 -14.11 15.65 0.56
N PHE A 317 -13.32 14.67 0.98
CA PHE A 317 -12.07 14.30 0.31
C PHE A 317 -12.34 13.79 -1.11
N TYR A 318 -13.35 12.92 -1.26
CA TYR A 318 -13.67 12.32 -2.55
C TYR A 318 -14.08 13.39 -3.56
N GLN A 319 -14.97 14.31 -3.18
CA GLN A 319 -15.40 15.38 -4.07
C GLN A 319 -14.23 16.29 -4.44
N GLN A 320 -13.40 16.69 -3.47
CA GLN A 320 -12.29 17.61 -3.70
C GLN A 320 -11.20 17.03 -4.62
N PHE A 321 -10.78 15.77 -4.36
CA PHE A 321 -9.56 15.23 -4.95
C PHE A 321 -9.79 14.13 -5.98
N ALA A 322 -10.76 13.24 -5.77
CA ALA A 322 -11.03 12.17 -6.72
C ALA A 322 -11.90 12.65 -7.88
N ALA A 323 -13.08 13.20 -7.55
CA ALA A 323 -14.07 13.62 -8.53
C ALA A 323 -13.62 14.90 -9.28
N SER A 324 -13.37 15.99 -8.55
CA SER A 324 -13.10 17.30 -9.17
C SER A 324 -11.78 17.35 -9.94
N LYS A 325 -10.76 16.59 -9.52
CA LYS A 325 -9.46 16.52 -10.19
C LYS A 325 -9.31 15.32 -11.14
N ASN A 326 -10.39 14.54 -11.31
CA ASN A 326 -10.42 13.35 -12.15
C ASN A 326 -9.26 12.37 -11.84
N LYS A 327 -9.03 12.07 -10.56
CA LYS A 327 -7.99 11.14 -10.11
C LYS A 327 -8.60 9.81 -9.66
N PRO A 328 -7.99 8.66 -10.00
CA PRO A 328 -8.38 7.40 -9.37
C PRO A 328 -8.09 7.46 -7.86
N PHE A 329 -9.01 6.88 -7.10
CA PHE A 329 -9.02 6.90 -5.64
C PHE A 329 -8.72 5.51 -5.07
N MET A 330 -7.90 5.47 -4.03
CA MET A 330 -7.64 4.27 -3.26
C MET A 330 -7.75 4.50 -1.75
N LEU A 331 -8.04 3.43 -1.02
CA LEU A 331 -7.73 3.33 0.41
C LEU A 331 -6.39 2.58 0.50
N PRO A 332 -5.24 3.28 0.57
CA PRO A 332 -3.92 2.64 0.65
C PRO A 332 -3.77 1.84 1.94
N GLU A 333 -4.58 2.18 2.94
CA GLU A 333 -4.76 1.42 4.15
C GLU A 333 -6.19 1.61 4.67
N THR A 334 -6.83 0.50 5.05
CA THR A 334 -8.12 0.51 5.72
C THR A 334 -8.31 -0.75 6.57
N GLY A 335 -9.23 -0.68 7.52
CA GLY A 335 -9.63 -1.81 8.33
C GLY A 335 -10.54 -1.38 9.47
N ALA A 336 -10.98 -2.37 10.25
CA ALA A 336 -11.66 -2.18 11.51
C ALA A 336 -11.00 -3.09 12.56
N PRO A 337 -10.60 -2.57 13.74
CA PRO A 337 -9.87 -3.35 14.70
C PRO A 337 -10.82 -4.24 15.50
N TRP A 338 -10.28 -5.32 16.03
CA TRP A 338 -10.89 -6.03 17.15
C TRP A 338 -9.86 -6.17 18.27
N VAL A 339 -10.30 -6.03 19.52
CA VAL A 339 -9.44 -6.07 20.69
C VAL A 339 -9.75 -7.33 21.52
N PRO A 340 -8.96 -8.41 21.38
CA PRO A 340 -9.24 -9.69 22.03
C PRO A 340 -9.30 -9.59 23.56
N THR A 341 -8.44 -8.76 24.17
CA THR A 341 -8.40 -8.52 25.62
C THR A 341 -9.75 -8.03 26.16
N PHE A 342 -10.53 -7.33 25.33
CA PHE A 342 -11.79 -6.71 25.71
C PHE A 342 -13.02 -7.42 25.11
N ALA A 343 -12.85 -8.64 24.57
CA ALA A 343 -13.91 -9.38 23.87
C ALA A 343 -15.20 -9.58 24.68
N ASN A 344 -15.07 -9.73 26.01
CA ASN A 344 -16.20 -9.99 26.91
C ASN A 344 -16.66 -8.75 27.68
N ARG A 345 -16.15 -7.55 27.36
CA ARG A 345 -16.60 -6.32 28.01
C ARG A 345 -18.00 -5.94 27.51
N THR A 346 -18.76 -5.25 28.35
CA THR A 346 -20.10 -4.76 28.02
C THR A 346 -20.08 -3.95 26.72
N GLY A 347 -21.03 -4.22 25.83
CA GLY A 347 -21.14 -3.54 24.52
C GLY A 347 -20.23 -4.10 23.43
N GLY A 348 -19.34 -5.04 23.74
CA GLY A 348 -18.49 -5.70 22.74
C GLY A 348 -19.29 -6.64 21.82
N VAL A 349 -18.96 -6.64 20.53
CA VAL A 349 -19.45 -7.60 19.53
C VAL A 349 -18.31 -8.48 19.00
N SER A 350 -18.65 -9.51 18.22
CA SER A 350 -17.66 -10.44 17.68
C SER A 350 -16.76 -9.78 16.63
N GLU A 351 -15.53 -10.27 16.51
CA GLU A 351 -14.54 -9.81 15.51
C GLU A 351 -15.13 -9.76 14.10
N VAL A 352 -15.80 -10.85 13.69
CA VAL A 352 -16.43 -10.95 12.37
C VAL A 352 -17.54 -9.91 12.21
N ALA A 353 -18.35 -9.62 13.24
CA ALA A 353 -19.42 -8.64 13.11
C ALA A 353 -18.89 -7.22 12.82
N ILE A 354 -17.79 -6.82 13.48
CA ILE A 354 -17.16 -5.50 13.27
C ILE A 354 -16.58 -5.41 11.86
N LYS A 355 -15.77 -6.41 11.49
CA LYS A 355 -15.06 -6.43 10.19
C LYS A 355 -16.03 -6.57 9.03
N ASP A 356 -17.08 -7.39 9.18
CA ASP A 356 -18.16 -7.53 8.20
C ASP A 356 -18.90 -6.21 7.97
N ALA A 357 -19.28 -5.51 9.05
CA ALA A 357 -19.98 -4.23 8.95
C ALA A 357 -19.14 -3.13 8.29
N TRP A 358 -17.81 -3.15 8.46
CA TRP A 358 -16.90 -2.24 7.75
C TRP A 358 -16.75 -2.60 6.28
N TYR A 359 -16.35 -3.84 5.99
CA TYR A 359 -16.01 -4.22 4.63
C TYR A 359 -17.22 -4.32 3.71
N LYS A 360 -18.43 -4.57 4.22
CA LYS A 360 -19.66 -4.48 3.39
C LYS A 360 -19.98 -3.06 2.92
N GLN A 361 -19.50 -2.03 3.61
CA GLN A 361 -19.64 -0.65 3.13
C GLN A 361 -18.67 -0.37 1.98
N ILE A 362 -17.46 -0.94 2.02
CA ILE A 362 -16.44 -0.75 0.98
C ILE A 362 -16.72 -1.66 -0.23
N PHE A 363 -16.97 -2.95 0.00
CA PHE A 363 -17.30 -3.95 -1.02
C PHE A 363 -18.80 -3.93 -1.32
N SER A 364 -19.25 -2.80 -1.85
CA SER A 364 -20.64 -2.55 -2.20
C SER A 364 -20.76 -1.99 -3.61
N THR A 365 -21.71 -2.53 -4.38
CA THR A 365 -22.03 -2.01 -5.71
C THR A 365 -22.64 -0.61 -5.65
N GLU A 366 -23.36 -0.28 -4.56
CA GLU A 366 -23.86 1.06 -4.29
C GLU A 366 -22.69 2.04 -4.04
N THR A 367 -21.71 1.62 -3.24
CA THR A 367 -20.49 2.41 -3.00
C THR A 367 -19.71 2.64 -4.28
N LEU A 368 -19.53 1.61 -5.13
CA LEU A 368 -18.86 1.77 -6.42
C LEU A 368 -19.64 2.66 -7.40
N ALA A 369 -20.98 2.64 -7.35
CA ALA A 369 -21.81 3.54 -8.16
C ALA A 369 -21.72 4.99 -7.68
N ARG A 370 -21.68 5.22 -6.36
CA ARG A 370 -21.55 6.55 -5.76
C ARG A 370 -20.15 7.13 -5.89
N PHE A 371 -19.13 6.27 -5.79
CA PHE A 371 -17.72 6.63 -5.84
C PHE A 371 -17.01 5.91 -6.98
N PRO A 372 -17.33 6.20 -8.26
CA PRO A 372 -16.80 5.47 -9.42
C PRO A 372 -15.28 5.58 -9.60
N LYS A 373 -14.62 6.50 -8.89
CA LYS A 373 -13.16 6.60 -8.84
C LYS A 373 -12.51 5.70 -7.79
N LEU A 374 -13.26 5.09 -6.85
CA LEU A 374 -12.71 4.10 -5.94
C LEU A 374 -12.29 2.85 -6.74
N LYS A 375 -10.98 2.63 -6.86
CA LYS A 375 -10.40 1.52 -7.64
C LYS A 375 -9.65 0.51 -6.79
N LEU A 376 -9.27 0.84 -5.55
CA LEU A 376 -8.47 -0.03 -4.70
C LEU A 376 -8.80 0.20 -3.22
N ALA A 377 -8.93 -0.88 -2.45
CA ALA A 377 -8.91 -0.84 -1.00
C ALA A 377 -7.92 -1.88 -0.47
N VAL A 378 -7.02 -1.45 0.41
CA VAL A 378 -5.94 -2.26 0.96
C VAL A 378 -6.22 -2.55 2.43
N ASN A 379 -6.52 -3.81 2.75
CA ASN A 379 -6.69 -4.22 4.15
C ASN A 379 -5.37 -4.13 4.90
N PHE A 380 -5.39 -3.51 6.07
CA PHE A 380 -4.26 -3.49 6.98
C PHE A 380 -4.15 -4.81 7.76
N GLU A 381 -3.26 -5.70 7.31
CA GLU A 381 -3.10 -7.06 7.84
C GLU A 381 -2.04 -7.11 8.95
N GLU A 382 -2.20 -6.26 9.96
CA GLU A 382 -1.26 -6.14 11.08
C GLU A 382 -1.96 -6.10 12.44
N ILE A 383 -1.16 -6.28 13.49
CA ILE A 383 -1.55 -5.93 14.86
C ILE A 383 -0.85 -4.66 15.28
N LYS A 384 -1.49 -3.87 16.14
CA LYS A 384 -0.86 -2.75 16.83
C LYS A 384 -1.05 -2.89 18.33
N ASN A 385 -0.05 -2.46 19.09
CA ASN A 385 -0.22 -2.28 20.52
C ASN A 385 -1.30 -1.22 20.77
N LEU A 386 -2.06 -1.40 21.83
CA LEU A 386 -3.05 -0.44 22.32
C LEU A 386 -2.88 -0.32 23.82
N GLN A 387 -3.08 0.88 24.35
CA GLN A 387 -3.38 1.05 25.76
C GLN A 387 -4.72 1.78 25.87
N LEU A 388 -5.69 1.14 26.51
CA LEU A 388 -7.01 1.73 26.76
C LEU A 388 -7.34 1.57 28.23
N ASP A 389 -7.80 2.64 28.89
CA ASP A 389 -8.06 2.67 30.33
C ASP A 389 -6.84 2.25 31.19
N LYS A 390 -5.63 2.58 30.70
CA LYS A 390 -4.33 2.17 31.28
C LYS A 390 -4.05 0.67 31.21
N GLU A 391 -4.90 -0.13 30.55
CA GLU A 391 -4.68 -1.55 30.33
C GLU A 391 -4.01 -1.79 28.96
N PRO A 392 -2.89 -2.54 28.92
CA PRO A 392 -2.28 -2.93 27.66
C PRO A 392 -3.16 -3.96 26.94
N ALA A 393 -3.34 -3.75 25.64
CA ALA A 393 -4.12 -4.61 24.75
C ALA A 393 -3.49 -4.65 23.35
N ILE A 394 -4.10 -5.44 22.47
CA ILE A 394 -3.70 -5.54 21.06
C ILE A 394 -4.92 -5.18 20.21
N GLN A 395 -4.72 -4.27 19.26
CA GLN A 395 -5.66 -4.01 18.18
C GLN A 395 -5.33 -4.94 17.01
N ASP A 396 -6.23 -5.87 16.70
CA ASP A 396 -6.07 -6.84 15.62
C ASP A 396 -6.88 -6.44 14.39
N TRP A 397 -6.18 -5.96 13.37
CA TRP A 397 -6.76 -5.54 12.09
C TRP A 397 -6.87 -6.69 11.09
N ARG A 398 -6.21 -7.82 11.37
CA ARG A 398 -6.03 -8.92 10.42
C ARG A 398 -7.32 -9.64 10.08
N VAL A 399 -7.52 -9.97 8.81
CA VAL A 399 -8.66 -10.76 8.32
C VAL A 399 -8.30 -12.22 8.04
N THR A 400 -7.00 -12.57 8.12
CA THR A 400 -6.50 -13.93 7.84
C THR A 400 -5.83 -14.62 9.03
N ASN A 401 -5.94 -14.05 10.24
CA ASN A 401 -5.23 -14.53 11.42
C ASN A 401 -5.81 -15.81 12.04
N ASN A 402 -7.12 -16.04 11.95
CA ASN A 402 -7.77 -17.21 12.54
C ASN A 402 -8.78 -17.87 11.58
N SER A 403 -9.25 -19.06 11.94
CA SER A 403 -10.13 -19.88 11.08
C SER A 403 -11.51 -19.25 10.85
N GLU A 404 -12.01 -18.46 11.80
CA GLU A 404 -13.30 -17.79 11.70
C GLU A 404 -13.22 -16.59 10.75
N THR A 405 -12.26 -15.69 10.98
CA THR A 405 -12.05 -14.51 10.13
C THR A 405 -11.64 -14.89 8.72
N VAL A 406 -10.73 -15.85 8.54
CA VAL A 406 -10.32 -16.25 7.18
C VAL A 406 -11.47 -16.94 6.42
N LYS A 407 -12.35 -17.67 7.11
CA LYS A 407 -13.54 -18.27 6.49
C LYS A 407 -14.52 -17.19 6.05
N TRP A 408 -14.78 -16.21 6.90
CA TRP A 408 -15.63 -15.05 6.57
C TRP A 408 -15.04 -14.24 5.42
N TRP A 409 -13.75 -13.88 5.47
CA TRP A 409 -13.07 -13.10 4.45
C TRP A 409 -13.10 -13.75 3.08
N ASN A 410 -12.84 -15.06 3.01
CA ASN A 410 -12.98 -15.83 1.77
C ASN A 410 -14.43 -15.84 1.25
N GLY A 411 -15.42 -15.87 2.14
CA GLY A 411 -16.83 -15.74 1.79
C GLY A 411 -17.12 -14.38 1.16
N LEU A 412 -16.69 -13.31 1.82
CA LEU A 412 -16.86 -11.93 1.35
C LEU A 412 -16.20 -11.70 -0.03
N ILE A 413 -14.96 -12.17 -0.23
CA ILE A 413 -14.28 -12.11 -1.53
C ILE A 413 -15.09 -12.85 -2.59
N ASN A 414 -15.57 -14.06 -2.30
CA ASN A 414 -16.34 -14.84 -3.27
C ASN A 414 -17.68 -14.18 -3.60
N ASP A 415 -18.34 -13.56 -2.63
CA ASP A 415 -19.63 -12.89 -2.83
C ASP A 415 -19.49 -11.61 -3.65
N PHE A 416 -18.33 -10.94 -3.59
CA PHE A 416 -18.04 -9.71 -4.33
C PHE A 416 -17.15 -9.90 -5.57
N LYS A 417 -16.83 -11.15 -5.95
CA LYS A 417 -15.80 -11.46 -6.96
C LYS A 417 -16.05 -10.87 -8.35
N ASP A 418 -17.30 -10.69 -8.76
CA ASP A 418 -17.63 -10.13 -10.08
C ASP A 418 -17.31 -8.62 -10.14
N ASN A 419 -17.20 -7.97 -8.98
CA ASN A 419 -16.79 -6.58 -8.80
C ASN A 419 -15.30 -6.46 -8.43
N LEU A 420 -14.59 -7.56 -8.21
CA LEU A 420 -13.16 -7.58 -7.92
C LEU A 420 -12.34 -7.94 -9.17
N ARG A 421 -11.17 -7.32 -9.28
CA ARG A 421 -10.13 -7.73 -10.23
C ARG A 421 -8.93 -8.26 -9.48
N ASP A 422 -8.58 -9.50 -9.82
CA ASP A 422 -7.38 -10.16 -9.35
C ASP A 422 -6.21 -9.84 -10.30
N PRO A 423 -4.95 -10.07 -9.86
CA PRO A 423 -3.79 -9.68 -10.66
C PRO A 423 -3.66 -10.46 -11.98
N THR A 424 -4.24 -11.64 -12.15
CA THR A 424 -4.14 -12.41 -13.40
C THR A 424 -4.89 -11.73 -14.55
N GLN A 425 -5.82 -10.82 -14.23
CA GLN A 425 -6.68 -10.11 -15.18
C GLN A 425 -6.14 -8.72 -15.59
N LEU A 426 -4.98 -8.31 -15.06
CA LEU A 426 -4.41 -6.98 -15.25
C LEU A 426 -3.09 -7.07 -16.01
N VAL A 427 -3.08 -6.70 -17.29
CA VAL A 427 -1.87 -6.71 -18.13
C VAL A 427 -1.18 -5.34 -18.05
N TYR A 428 0.10 -5.33 -17.70
CA TYR A 428 0.87 -4.11 -17.45
C TYR A 428 1.79 -3.78 -18.62
N HIS A 429 1.85 -2.49 -18.99
CA HIS A 429 2.68 -2.00 -20.08
C HIS A 429 3.73 -1.00 -19.59
N CYS A 430 4.84 -0.87 -20.33
CA CYS A 430 5.96 -0.03 -19.89
C CYS A 430 5.65 1.48 -19.88
N ASP A 431 4.60 1.91 -20.58
CA ASP A 431 4.09 3.28 -20.58
C ASP A 431 3.20 3.61 -19.36
N GLY A 432 3.01 2.64 -18.46
CA GLY A 432 2.17 2.76 -17.28
C GLY A 432 0.68 2.47 -17.53
N SER A 433 0.29 2.08 -18.76
CA SER A 433 -1.09 1.68 -19.02
C SER A 433 -1.38 0.27 -18.49
N ILE A 434 -2.64 0.02 -18.13
CA ILE A 434 -3.14 -1.30 -17.74
C ILE A 434 -4.30 -1.67 -18.65
N THR A 435 -4.26 -2.87 -19.23
CA THR A 435 -5.36 -3.43 -20.02
C THR A 435 -5.96 -4.65 -19.33
N ILE A 436 -7.28 -4.81 -19.41
CA ILE A 436 -7.96 -6.00 -18.87
C ILE A 436 -7.77 -7.17 -19.83
N GLY A 437 -7.28 -8.29 -19.31
CA GLY A 437 -7.02 -9.50 -20.09
C GLY A 437 -6.21 -10.52 -19.29
N ASP A 438 -6.01 -11.70 -19.85
CA ASP A 438 -5.18 -12.73 -19.22
C ASP A 438 -3.69 -12.34 -19.32
N LYS A 439 -3.09 -11.98 -18.18
CA LYS A 439 -1.66 -11.66 -18.03
C LYS A 439 -0.74 -12.75 -18.56
N PHE A 440 -1.16 -14.01 -18.47
CA PHE A 440 -0.34 -15.17 -18.80
C PHE A 440 -0.65 -15.76 -20.18
N ALA A 441 -1.68 -15.29 -20.87
CA ALA A 441 -1.98 -15.68 -22.25
C ALA A 441 -0.97 -15.14 -23.28
N GLN A 442 -0.11 -14.18 -22.91
CA GLN A 442 0.81 -13.49 -23.83
C GLN A 442 2.25 -14.02 -23.87
N ALA A 443 2.61 -15.09 -23.15
CA ALA A 443 3.96 -15.66 -23.30
C ALA A 443 4.03 -16.45 -24.62
N PRO A 444 4.76 -16.01 -25.67
CA PRO A 444 5.10 -16.90 -26.75
C PRO A 444 5.97 -18.00 -26.13
N ALA A 445 5.65 -19.26 -26.41
CA ALA A 445 6.55 -20.36 -26.16
C ALA A 445 7.82 -20.14 -26.99
N THR A 446 8.81 -19.42 -26.47
CA THR A 446 10.19 -19.51 -26.97
C THR A 446 10.77 -20.81 -26.45
N GLY A 447 10.25 -21.91 -26.99
CA GLY A 447 10.95 -23.19 -27.07
C GLY A 447 12.18 -23.02 -27.95
N GLY A 448 13.26 -22.54 -27.35
CA GLY A 448 14.61 -22.65 -27.92
C GLY A 448 15.15 -24.04 -27.64
N ASN A 449 14.66 -25.02 -28.40
CA ASN A 449 15.19 -26.37 -28.42
C ASN A 449 16.60 -26.33 -29.06
N ALA A 450 17.64 -26.15 -28.24
CA ALA A 450 19.02 -26.30 -28.70
C ALA A 450 19.39 -27.78 -28.77
N GLY A 451 18.90 -28.45 -29.81
CA GLY A 451 19.29 -29.81 -30.17
C GLY A 451 19.96 -29.84 -31.55
N GLY A 452 21.24 -30.23 -31.59
CA GLY A 452 21.77 -31.03 -32.70
C GLY A 452 23.08 -30.59 -33.36
N ASN A 453 24.03 -31.54 -33.34
CA ASN A 453 25.29 -31.68 -34.12
C ASN A 453 26.44 -30.70 -33.82
N GLY A 454 27.66 -31.14 -33.53
CA GLY A 454 28.34 -32.40 -33.88
C GLY A 454 29.57 -32.05 -34.72
N GLY A 455 30.73 -31.90 -34.06
CA GLY A 455 31.98 -31.51 -34.72
C GLY A 455 33.19 -31.85 -33.86
N ASN A 456 33.80 -32.99 -34.18
CA ASN A 456 34.96 -33.59 -33.53
C ASN A 456 36.26 -32.97 -34.09
N SER A 457 37.15 -32.46 -33.24
CA SER A 457 38.59 -32.45 -33.49
C SER A 457 39.34 -32.16 -32.19
N GLY A 458 40.03 -33.17 -31.67
CA GLY A 458 40.81 -33.07 -30.44
C GLY A 458 42.12 -32.32 -30.61
N THR A 459 42.72 -31.95 -29.48
CA THR A 459 44.12 -32.31 -29.12
C THR A 459 44.45 -31.86 -27.69
N THR A 460 45.01 -32.81 -26.93
CA THR A 460 46.01 -32.69 -25.85
C THR A 460 45.70 -31.93 -24.54
N SER A 461 45.50 -32.73 -23.48
CA SER A 461 45.91 -32.51 -22.07
C SER A 461 47.46 -32.46 -21.91
N PRO A 462 48.09 -32.25 -20.71
CA PRO A 462 47.55 -32.19 -19.32
C PRO A 462 48.07 -30.99 -18.46
N SER A 463 47.47 -30.63 -17.32
CA SER A 463 47.91 -31.19 -16.03
C SER A 463 47.09 -30.71 -14.81
N LYS A 464 46.70 -31.71 -14.02
CA LYS A 464 46.55 -31.82 -12.55
C LYS A 464 46.58 -30.52 -11.71
N SER A 465 45.56 -30.34 -10.88
CA SER A 465 45.67 -30.67 -9.45
C SER A 465 44.28 -30.69 -8.78
N ALA A 466 44.12 -31.68 -7.90
CA ALA A 466 42.96 -31.88 -7.07
C ALA A 466 43.00 -30.93 -5.86
N GLY A 467 41.84 -30.42 -5.47
CA GLY A 467 41.64 -29.68 -4.23
C GLY A 467 40.20 -29.87 -3.77
N VAL A 468 39.98 -30.91 -2.97
CA VAL A 468 38.77 -31.09 -2.16
C VAL A 468 38.85 -30.09 -1.01
N ALA A 469 37.84 -29.24 -0.85
CA ALA A 469 37.61 -28.53 0.41
C ALA A 469 36.12 -28.21 0.61
N MET A 470 35.50 -29.07 1.42
CA MET A 470 34.68 -28.72 2.58
C MET A 470 33.59 -27.66 2.41
N VAL A 471 32.36 -28.16 2.41
CA VAL A 471 31.16 -27.46 2.85
C VAL A 471 31.36 -27.05 4.32
N ALA A 472 31.63 -25.77 4.55
CA ALA A 472 31.56 -25.17 5.87
C ALA A 472 30.18 -24.53 6.04
N SER A 473 29.36 -25.19 6.83
CA SER A 473 28.13 -24.66 7.42
C SER A 473 28.51 -23.47 8.31
N MET A 474 28.41 -22.24 7.80
CA MET A 474 28.41 -21.05 8.65
C MET A 474 26.98 -20.73 9.04
N SER A 475 26.57 -21.27 10.18
CA SER A 475 25.52 -20.72 11.02
C SER A 475 25.99 -19.35 11.52
N LEU A 476 25.68 -18.30 10.77
CA LEU A 476 25.72 -16.93 11.26
C LEU A 476 24.41 -16.67 12.02
N GLY A 477 24.50 -16.67 13.35
CA GLY A 477 23.45 -16.13 14.19
C GLY A 477 23.32 -14.63 13.91
N LEU A 478 22.31 -14.26 13.13
CA LEU A 478 21.79 -12.89 13.16
C LEU A 478 21.10 -12.73 14.52
N ALA A 479 21.76 -11.99 15.41
CA ALA A 479 21.10 -11.38 16.55
C ALA A 479 20.06 -10.41 16.00
N VAL A 480 18.81 -10.86 16.00
CA VAL A 480 17.63 -10.02 15.80
C VAL A 480 17.60 -9.05 16.99
N LEU A 481 18.07 -7.82 16.78
CA LEU A 481 17.71 -6.70 17.63
C LEU A 481 16.30 -6.27 17.23
N SER A 482 15.32 -7.08 17.62
CA SER A 482 13.94 -6.65 17.76
C SER A 482 13.89 -5.73 18.97
N VAL A 483 14.14 -4.45 18.75
CA VAL A 483 13.86 -3.41 19.74
C VAL A 483 12.36 -3.15 19.69
N SER A 484 11.61 -3.99 20.39
CA SER A 484 10.24 -3.73 20.80
C SER A 484 10.27 -2.56 21.78
N PHE A 485 9.82 -1.37 21.39
CA PHE A 485 9.62 -0.27 22.34
C PHE A 485 8.31 0.48 22.08
N LEU A 486 7.41 0.32 23.04
CA LEU A 486 6.62 1.35 23.73
C LEU A 486 6.18 2.56 22.89
N LEU A 487 5.00 2.44 22.29
CA LEU A 487 4.10 3.57 22.15
C LEU A 487 3.24 3.62 23.42
N ASN A 488 3.57 4.59 24.29
CA ASN A 488 2.63 5.10 25.27
C ASN A 488 1.71 6.08 24.55
N LEU A 489 0.42 5.96 24.88
CA LEU A 489 -0.76 6.68 24.36
C LEU A 489 -1.38 6.02 23.14
#